data_AF-A0A9E2VVE7-F1
#
_entry.id   AF-A0A9E2VVE7-F1
#
_cell.length_a   1.000
_cell.length_b   1.000
_cell.length_c   1.000
_cell.angle_alpha   90.00
_cell.angle_beta   90.00
_cell.angle_gamma   90.00
#
_symmetry.space_group_name_H-M   'P 1'
#
loop_
_entity.id
_entity.type
_entity.pdbx_description
1 polymer ?
#
loop_
_entity_poly.entity_id
_entity_poly.type
_entity_poly.pdbx_seq_one_letter_code
_entity_poly.pdbx_strand_id
1 'polypeptide(L)'
;MASRSQDAIARLKTKGGQITNLAKDPARLVEILEFNAYGTLLVVRPFSHNHHYWQVCFDTNRAIQEVYKEAAYPTPEQRQAVRDL
;
A
#
# COMPACT_ATOMS: atom_id res chain seq x y z
N MET A 1 19.20 -4.56 -8.69
CA MET A 1 17.72 -4.73 -8.75
C MET A 1 17.14 -4.01 -7.54
N ALA A 2 16.15 -3.12 -7.71
CA ALA A 2 15.46 -2.50 -6.58
C ALA A 2 14.71 -3.58 -5.77
N SER A 3 14.64 -3.43 -4.45
CA SER A 3 13.86 -4.38 -3.63
C SER A 3 12.38 -4.30 -4.02
N ARG A 4 11.62 -5.40 -3.89
CA ARG A 4 10.17 -5.42 -4.19
C ARG A 4 9.42 -4.30 -3.45
N SER A 5 9.85 -3.98 -2.23
CA SER A 5 9.29 -2.89 -1.44
C SER A 5 9.54 -1.51 -2.06
N GLN A 6 10.73 -1.25 -2.61
CA GLN A 6 11.02 0.01 -3.29
C GLN A 6 10.24 0.15 -4.60
N ASP A 7 10.09 -0.92 -5.37
CA ASP A 7 9.24 -0.96 -6.56
C ASP A 7 7.77 -0.69 -6.20
N ALA A 8 7.25 -1.33 -5.15
CA ALA A 8 5.89 -1.10 -4.65
C ALA A 8 5.67 0.34 -4.21
N ILE A 9 6.61 0.94 -3.45
CA ILE A 9 6.54 2.34 -3.05
C ILE A 9 6.47 3.26 -4.27
N ALA A 10 7.32 3.05 -5.27
CA ALA A 10 7.32 3.87 -6.49
C ALA A 10 5.98 3.78 -7.23
N ARG A 11 5.45 2.57 -7.43
CA ARG A 11 4.15 2.35 -8.11
C ARG A 11 2.98 2.96 -7.34
N LEU A 12 2.95 2.82 -6.02
CA LEU A 12 1.94 3.45 -5.16
C LEU A 12 2.06 4.98 -5.17
N LYS A 13 3.28 5.53 -5.19
CA LYS A 13 3.58 6.98 -5.35
C LYS A 13 3.22 7.53 -6.74
N THR A 14 3.12 6.68 -7.76
CA THR A 14 2.58 7.07 -9.07
C THR A 14 1.06 6.94 -9.11
N LYS A 15 0.52 5.73 -8.92
CA LYS A 15 -0.90 5.43 -9.14
C LYS A 15 -1.81 6.19 -8.18
N GLY A 16 -1.51 6.16 -6.88
CA GLY A 16 -2.38 6.84 -5.93
C GLY A 16 -2.30 8.37 -6.00
N GLY A 17 -1.41 8.95 -6.82
CA GLY A 17 -1.29 10.41 -6.97
C GLY A 17 -2.36 10.95 -7.92
N GLN A 18 -3.04 10.04 -8.61
CA GLN A 18 -4.13 10.29 -9.54
C GLN A 18 -5.51 10.26 -8.84
N ILE A 19 -5.56 9.96 -7.53
CA ILE A 19 -6.80 9.91 -6.77
C ILE A 19 -7.35 11.33 -6.56
N THR A 20 -8.62 11.54 -6.91
CA THR A 20 -9.32 12.80 -6.72
C THR A 20 -9.46 13.16 -5.24
N ASN A 21 -9.44 14.46 -4.92
CA ASN A 21 -9.60 15.04 -3.57
C ASN A 21 -8.46 14.79 -2.57
N LEU A 22 -7.30 14.34 -3.04
CA LEU A 22 -6.09 14.35 -2.23
C LEU A 22 -5.66 15.79 -1.90
N ALA A 23 -5.25 15.99 -0.65
CA ALA A 23 -4.57 17.21 -0.25
C ALA A 23 -3.21 17.30 -0.97
N LYS A 24 -2.86 18.52 -1.37
CA LYS A 24 -1.54 18.82 -1.97
C LYS A 24 -0.45 18.96 -0.91
N ASP A 25 -0.83 19.50 0.25
CA ASP A 25 0.04 19.73 1.38
C ASP A 25 -0.74 19.48 2.69
N PRO A 26 -0.32 18.55 3.57
CA PRO A 26 0.79 17.62 3.35
C PRO A 26 0.48 16.63 2.21
N ALA A 27 1.49 16.32 1.42
CA ALA A 27 1.40 15.27 0.43
C ALA A 27 1.23 13.90 1.12
N ARG A 28 0.54 12.98 0.44
CA ARG A 28 0.36 11.60 0.91
C ARG A 28 1.69 10.92 1.23
N LEU A 29 1.71 10.08 2.26
CA LEU A 29 2.88 9.32 2.68
C LEU A 29 2.80 7.88 2.16
N VAL A 30 3.87 7.39 1.55
CA VAL A 30 4.05 5.96 1.22
C VAL A 30 5.46 5.56 1.61
N GLU A 31 5.60 4.82 2.71
CA GLU A 31 6.88 4.45 3.31
C GLU A 31 6.83 3.05 3.95
N ILE A 32 7.97 2.53 4.38
CA ILE A 32 8.04 1.30 5.18
C ILE A 32 7.61 1.64 6.60
N LEU A 33 6.61 0.91 7.12
CA LEU A 33 6.16 1.03 8.50
C LEU A 33 7.04 0.20 9.43
N GLU A 34 7.23 -1.07 9.09
CA GLU A 34 7.98 -2.04 9.88
C GLU A 34 8.33 -3.28 9.03
N PHE A 35 9.14 -4.16 9.61
CA PHE A 35 9.32 -5.53 9.15
C PHE A 35 8.65 -6.46 10.16
N ASN A 36 7.81 -7.38 9.69
CA ASN A 36 7.17 -8.38 10.53
C ASN A 36 7.22 -9.78 9.88
N ALA A 37 6.55 -10.77 10.48
CA ALA A 37 6.57 -12.16 10.00
C ALA A 37 6.06 -12.36 8.57
N TYR A 38 5.29 -11.39 8.04
CA TYR A 38 4.78 -11.37 6.67
C TYR A 38 5.70 -10.65 5.68
N GLY A 39 6.80 -10.06 6.16
CA GLY A 39 7.76 -9.30 5.38
C GLY A 39 7.70 -7.79 5.63
N THR A 40 8.03 -7.00 4.61
CA THR A 40 8.04 -5.53 4.70
C THR A 40 6.61 -4.99 4.66
N LEU A 41 6.16 -4.38 5.76
CA LEU A 41 4.87 -3.71 5.83
C LEU A 41 5.00 -2.26 5.35
N LEU A 42 4.21 -1.88 4.37
CA LEU A 42 4.15 -0.51 3.86
C LEU A 42 2.98 0.24 4.50
N VAL A 43 3.19 1.50 4.83
CA VAL A 43 2.12 2.44 5.21
C VAL A 43 1.76 3.29 4.00
N VAL A 44 0.45 3.45 3.76
CA VAL A 44 -0.10 4.40 2.77
C VAL A 44 -1.04 5.34 3.51
N ARG A 45 -0.65 6.62 3.64
CA ARG A 45 -1.46 7.65 4.31
C ARG A 45 -1.89 8.72 3.30
N PRO A 46 -3.12 8.64 2.78
CA PRO A 46 -3.69 9.75 2.04
C PRO A 46 -4.15 10.86 3.02
N PHE A 47 -4.04 12.11 2.57
CA PHE A 47 -4.61 13.27 3.27
C PHE A 47 -5.73 13.84 2.40
N SER A 48 -6.85 14.23 3.01
CA SER A 48 -8.00 14.81 2.30
C SER A 48 -8.90 15.55 3.28
N HIS A 49 -9.80 16.38 2.75
CA HIS A 49 -10.84 17.02 3.56
C HIS A 49 -11.88 15.99 4.03
N ASN A 50 -12.45 16.18 5.22
CA ASN A 50 -13.41 15.24 5.84
C ASN A 50 -14.59 14.87 4.93
N HIS A 51 -15.06 15.80 4.09
CA HIS A 51 -16.15 15.57 3.13
C HIS A 51 -15.83 14.47 2.09
N HIS A 52 -14.55 14.24 1.81
CA HIS A 52 -14.09 13.29 0.79
C HIS A 52 -13.40 12.06 1.39
N TYR A 53 -13.36 11.96 2.73
CA TYR A 53 -12.59 10.95 3.45
C TYR A 53 -12.87 9.53 2.93
N TRP A 54 -14.14 9.15 2.83
CA TRP A 54 -14.51 7.81 2.42
C TRP A 54 -14.17 7.52 0.95
N GLN A 55 -14.40 8.48 0.05
CA GLN A 55 -13.99 8.32 -1.35
C GLN A 55 -12.48 8.11 -1.47
N VAL A 56 -11.69 8.96 -0.82
CA VAL A 56 -10.22 8.85 -0.84
C VAL A 56 -9.75 7.54 -0.21
N CYS A 57 -10.36 7.08 0.88
CA CYS A 57 -10.06 5.80 1.52
C CYS A 57 -10.28 4.62 0.57
N PHE A 58 -11.46 4.53 -0.04
CA PHE A 58 -11.79 3.41 -0.93
C PHE A 58 -10.98 3.43 -2.24
N ASP A 59 -10.77 4.61 -2.83
CA ASP A 59 -9.95 4.73 -4.03
C ASP A 59 -8.47 4.42 -3.76
N THR A 60 -7.97 4.75 -2.57
CA THR A 60 -6.62 4.35 -2.14
C THR A 60 -6.49 2.84 -2.04
N ASN A 61 -7.47 2.17 -1.43
CA ASN A 61 -7.48 0.70 -1.34
C ASN A 61 -7.56 0.03 -2.72
N ARG A 62 -8.37 0.58 -3.63
CA ARG A 62 -8.45 0.10 -5.02
C ARG A 62 -7.12 0.29 -5.74
N ALA A 63 -6.47 1.45 -5.60
CA ALA A 63 -5.15 1.70 -6.17
C ALA A 63 -4.08 0.72 -5.65
N ILE A 64 -4.12 0.38 -4.35
CA ILE A 64 -3.25 -0.65 -3.76
C ILE A 64 -3.49 -2.01 -4.43
N GLN A 65 -4.75 -2.42 -4.57
CA GLN A 65 -5.11 -3.69 -5.21
C GLN A 65 -4.66 -3.75 -6.68
N GLU A 66 -4.84 -2.67 -7.44
CA GLU A 66 -4.43 -2.59 -8.85
C GLU A 66 -2.91 -2.70 -8.99
N VAL A 67 -2.15 -1.91 -8.23
CA VAL A 67 -0.68 -1.98 -8.23
C VAL A 67 -0.20 -3.39 -7.89
N TYR A 68 -0.81 -3.98 -6.88
CA TYR A 68 -0.45 -5.32 -6.43
C TYR A 68 -0.68 -6.39 -7.51
N LYS A 69 -1.84 -6.32 -8.18
CA LYS A 69 -2.22 -7.22 -9.27
C LYS A 69 -1.31 -7.04 -10.49
N GLU A 70 -1.08 -5.81 -10.92
CA GLU A 70 -0.26 -5.48 -12.09
C GLU A 70 1.21 -5.88 -11.91
N ALA A 71 1.76 -5.72 -10.71
CA ALA A 71 3.14 -6.06 -10.41
C ALA A 71 3.35 -7.55 -10.04
N ALA A 72 2.27 -8.33 -9.96
CA ALA A 72 2.28 -9.76 -9.61
C ALA A 72 3.09 -10.05 -8.32
N TYR A 73 2.90 -9.23 -7.29
CA TYR A 73 3.56 -9.45 -6.00
C TYR A 73 3.05 -10.73 -5.31
N PRO A 74 3.90 -11.45 -4.55
CA PRO A 74 3.51 -12.67 -3.86
C PRO A 74 2.62 -12.38 -2.66
N THR A 75 1.47 -13.05 -2.57
CA THR A 75 0.50 -12.89 -1.48
C THR A 75 1.15 -13.15 -0.13
N PRO A 76 1.06 -12.23 0.84
CA PRO A 76 1.53 -12.50 2.19
C PRO A 76 0.80 -13.72 2.75
N GLU A 77 1.56 -14.72 3.21
CA GLU A 77 1.02 -15.95 3.76
C GLU A 77 1.72 -16.29 5.09
N GLN A 78 0.94 -16.77 6.07
CA GLN A 78 1.49 -17.32 7.29
C GLN A 78 1.67 -18.82 7.12
N ARG A 79 2.92 -19.31 7.11
CA ARG A 79 3.19 -20.75 7.12
C ARG A 79 3.19 -21.27 8.56
N GLN A 80 2.19 -22.08 8.89
CA GLN A 80 2.10 -22.76 10.17
C GLN A 80 2.53 -24.21 10.00
N ALA A 81 3.47 -24.67 10.83
CA ALA A 81 3.84 -26.07 10.90
C ALA A 81 2.99 -26.74 11.98
N VAL A 82 2.15 -27.70 11.59
CA VAL A 82 1.43 -28.57 12.53
C VAL A 82 2.36 -29.72 12.89
N ARG A 83 2.51 -30.00 14.19
CA ARG A 83 3.21 -31.20 14.68
C ARG A 83 2.17 -32.15 15.24
N ASP A 84 2.14 -33.36 14.70
CA ASP A 84 1.36 -34.44 15.30
C ASP A 84 2.11 -34.96 16.53
N LEU A 85 1.38 -35.17 17.63
CA LEU A 85 1.90 -35.73 18.89
C LEU A 85 1.87 -37.25 18.85
#